data_AF-A0A958JBQ7-F1
#
_entry.id   AF-A0A958JBQ7-F1
#
_cell.length_a   1.000
_cell.length_b   1.000
_cell.length_c   1.000
_cell.angle_alpha   90.00
_cell.angle_beta   90.00
_cell.angle_gamma   90.00
#
_symmetry.space_group_name_H-M   'P 1'
#
loop_
_entity.id
_entity.type
_entity.pdbx_description
1 polymer ?
#
loop_
_entity_poly.entity_id
_entity_poly.type
_entity_poly.pdbx_seq_one_letter_code
_entity_poly.pdbx_strand_id
1 'polypeptide(L)'
;MGVAGITHPIMWGVYITNFVFWVGIAHSGTLISAVLFLFRCKFRNPIYRLAEAMTVFAVMTAGLFPLIHVGRPWFAYWLLPYPNERALWPNFKSPLLWDVFAISTYFTVSAVFFIVGLIPDIAVARDRAKTFFRKMLYGVTSLGWTGSNSQWKHYMAAYLLFAALATPLVISVHSVVSWDFAVGIVP
;
A
#
# COMPACT_ATOMS: atom_id res chain seq x y z
N MET A 1 -23.16 5.81 -10.97
CA MET A 1 -23.59 5.17 -9.71
C MET A 1 -24.86 4.34 -9.83
N GLY A 2 -25.95 4.81 -10.45
CA GLY A 2 -27.20 4.03 -10.56
C GLY A 2 -27.09 2.67 -11.27
N VAL A 3 -26.11 2.48 -12.16
CA VAL A 3 -25.83 1.20 -12.84
C VAL A 3 -25.24 0.14 -11.89
N ALA A 4 -24.68 0.54 -10.75
CA ALA A 4 -24.07 -0.37 -9.79
C ALA A 4 -25.09 -1.10 -8.89
N GLY A 5 -26.39 -0.90 -9.11
CA GLY A 5 -27.46 -1.57 -8.36
C GLY A 5 -27.62 -1.08 -6.92
N ILE A 6 -26.99 0.04 -6.55
CA ILE A 6 -27.19 0.67 -5.24
C ILE A 6 -28.50 1.46 -5.21
N THR A 7 -29.29 1.28 -4.15
CA THR A 7 -30.61 1.89 -3.99
C THR A 7 -30.77 2.38 -2.56
N HIS A 8 -31.51 3.45 -2.34
CA HIS A 8 -31.83 3.85 -0.96
C HIS A 8 -32.71 2.77 -0.30
N PRO A 9 -32.40 2.30 0.92
CA PRO A 9 -31.43 2.86 1.89
C PRO A 9 -29.99 2.32 1.79
N ILE A 10 -29.74 1.27 1.01
CA ILE A 10 -28.43 0.61 0.85
C ILE A 10 -27.61 1.29 -0.25
N MET A 11 -26.94 2.38 0.13
CA MET A 11 -26.13 3.18 -0.80
C MET A 11 -24.72 2.63 -1.02
N TRP A 12 -24.30 1.65 -0.21
CA TRP A 12 -23.01 0.94 -0.33
C TRP A 12 -23.26 -0.52 -0.68
N GLY A 13 -22.49 -1.04 -1.64
CA GLY A 13 -22.60 -2.41 -2.10
C GLY A 13 -21.26 -2.87 -2.66
N VAL A 14 -21.27 -3.41 -3.89
CA VAL A 14 -20.12 -4.07 -4.53
C VAL A 14 -18.81 -3.27 -4.46
N TYR A 15 -18.85 -1.95 -4.63
CA TYR A 15 -17.63 -1.14 -4.60
C TYR A 15 -16.96 -1.10 -3.22
N ILE A 16 -17.71 -0.85 -2.15
CA ILE A 16 -17.15 -0.78 -0.80
C ILE A 16 -16.83 -2.19 -0.28
N THR A 17 -17.63 -3.20 -0.63
CA THR A 17 -17.30 -4.59 -0.27
C THR A 17 -16.00 -5.04 -0.90
N ASN A 18 -15.80 -4.78 -2.20
CA ASN A 18 -14.54 -5.12 -2.89
C ASN A 18 -13.37 -4.30 -2.36
N PHE A 19 -13.59 -3.03 -2.06
CA PHE A 19 -12.58 -2.17 -1.42
C PHE A 19 -12.03 -2.79 -0.13
N VAL A 20 -12.90 -3.12 0.83
CA VAL A 20 -12.50 -3.73 2.11
C VAL A 20 -11.83 -5.09 1.87
N PHE A 21 -12.35 -5.88 0.94
CA PHE A 21 -11.78 -7.16 0.56
C PHE A 21 -10.34 -7.04 0.05
N TRP A 22 -10.07 -6.13 -0.89
CA TRP A 22 -8.74 -5.91 -1.44
C TRP A 22 -7.75 -5.34 -0.41
N VAL A 23 -8.21 -4.44 0.48
CA VAL A 23 -7.40 -3.99 1.62
C VAL A 23 -7.05 -5.17 2.53
N GLY A 24 -8.02 -6.05 2.82
CA GLY A 24 -7.79 -7.25 3.62
C GLY A 24 -6.75 -8.20 3.01
N ILE A 25 -6.79 -8.42 1.69
CA ILE A 25 -5.77 -9.20 0.97
C ILE A 25 -4.39 -8.56 1.16
N ALA A 26 -4.29 -7.24 0.99
CA ALA A 26 -3.02 -6.54 1.07
C ALA A 26 -2.32 -6.76 2.43
N HIS A 27 -3.08 -6.77 3.51
CA HIS A 27 -2.58 -6.89 4.88
C HIS A 27 -1.90 -8.23 5.16
N SER A 28 -2.42 -9.30 4.57
CA SER A 28 -1.79 -10.62 4.69
C SER A 28 -0.35 -10.61 4.15
N GLY A 29 -0.11 -9.90 3.05
CA GLY A 29 1.21 -9.79 2.44
C GLY A 29 2.21 -9.04 3.33
N THR A 30 1.78 -7.93 3.93
CA THR A 30 2.62 -7.15 4.87
C THR A 30 2.85 -7.85 6.20
N LEU A 31 1.92 -8.67 6.66
CA LEU A 31 2.13 -9.48 7.86
C LEU A 31 3.23 -10.51 7.60
N ILE A 32 3.20 -11.17 6.45
CA ILE A 32 4.23 -12.14 6.05
C ILE A 32 5.59 -11.47 5.87
N SER A 33 5.64 -10.27 5.29
CA SER A 33 6.91 -9.59 5.00
C SER A 33 7.48 -8.85 6.21
N ALA A 34 6.68 -8.07 6.95
CA ALA A 34 7.15 -7.26 8.07
C ALA A 34 7.08 -7.99 9.42
N VAL A 35 5.92 -8.54 9.79
CA VAL A 35 5.72 -9.11 11.15
C VAL A 35 6.59 -10.36 11.34
N LEU A 36 6.60 -11.28 10.38
CA LEU A 36 7.47 -12.46 10.44
C LEU A 36 8.96 -12.11 10.42
N PHE A 37 9.33 -10.95 9.84
CA PHE A 37 10.72 -10.48 9.92
C PHE A 37 11.10 -10.11 11.34
N LEU A 38 10.24 -9.36 12.04
CA LEU A 38 10.46 -8.92 13.41
C LEU A 38 10.58 -10.12 14.36
N PHE A 39 9.76 -11.15 14.16
CA PHE A 39 9.85 -12.42 14.91
C PHE A 39 10.98 -13.35 14.45
N ARG A 40 11.78 -12.93 13.46
CA ARG A 40 12.89 -13.71 12.89
C ARG A 40 12.47 -15.10 12.39
N CYS A 41 11.24 -15.22 11.91
CA CYS A 41 10.70 -16.47 11.37
C CYS A 41 11.32 -16.78 9.99
N LYS A 42 12.19 -17.78 9.93
CA LYS A 42 12.94 -18.14 8.70
C LYS A 42 12.07 -18.68 7.57
N PHE A 43 10.87 -19.20 7.86
CA PHE A 43 9.98 -19.77 6.85
C PHE A 43 9.45 -18.72 5.86
N ARG A 44 9.55 -17.42 6.15
CA ARG A 44 9.11 -16.35 5.25
C ARG A 44 10.00 -16.20 4.01
N ASN A 45 11.27 -16.60 4.08
CA ASN A 45 12.27 -16.36 3.05
C ASN A 45 11.89 -16.80 1.61
N PRO A 46 11.19 -17.92 1.38
CA PRO A 46 10.72 -18.26 0.03
C PRO A 46 9.54 -17.41 -0.47
N ILE A 47 8.74 -16.82 0.42
CA ILE A 47 7.44 -16.22 0.08
C ILE A 47 7.37 -14.69 0.24
N TYR A 48 8.27 -14.08 1.02
CA TYR A 48 8.17 -12.67 1.41
C TYR A 48 8.10 -11.72 0.20
N ARG A 49 8.84 -12.00 -0.87
CA ARG A 49 8.85 -11.14 -2.07
C ARG A 49 7.52 -11.16 -2.81
N LEU A 50 6.91 -12.34 -2.93
CA LEU A 50 5.59 -12.50 -3.54
C LEU A 50 4.52 -11.84 -2.67
N ALA A 51 4.65 -11.96 -1.35
CA ALA A 51 3.76 -11.32 -0.39
C ALA A 51 3.82 -9.78 -0.48
N GLU A 52 5.01 -9.19 -0.55
CA GLU A 52 5.19 -7.73 -0.75
C GLU A 52 4.59 -7.26 -2.09
N ALA A 53 4.81 -8.01 -3.18
CA ALA A 53 4.22 -7.69 -4.49
C ALA A 53 2.69 -7.74 -4.46
N MET A 54 2.13 -8.80 -3.85
CA MET A 54 0.69 -8.96 -3.68
C MET A 54 0.08 -7.78 -2.92
N THR A 55 0.73 -7.32 -1.85
CA THR A 55 0.28 -6.11 -1.12
C THR A 55 0.20 -4.91 -2.05
N VAL A 56 1.26 -4.59 -2.79
CA VAL A 56 1.28 -3.40 -3.65
C VAL A 56 0.15 -3.44 -4.68
N PHE A 57 -0.03 -4.56 -5.37
CA PHE A 57 -1.10 -4.69 -6.37
C PHE A 57 -2.51 -4.69 -5.75
N ALA A 58 -2.68 -5.31 -4.59
CA ALA A 58 -3.95 -5.32 -3.87
C ALA A 58 -4.34 -3.91 -3.41
N VAL A 59 -3.39 -3.13 -2.86
CA VAL A 59 -3.64 -1.73 -2.45
C VAL A 59 -3.91 -0.83 -3.66
N MET A 60 -3.18 -1.00 -4.76
CA MET A 60 -3.47 -0.26 -6.01
C MET A 60 -4.89 -0.52 -6.49
N THR A 61 -5.33 -1.77 -6.45
CA THR A 61 -6.69 -2.17 -6.84
C THR A 61 -7.72 -1.63 -5.86
N ALA A 62 -7.45 -1.71 -4.55
CA ALA A 62 -8.29 -1.15 -3.51
C ALA A 62 -8.50 0.37 -3.70
N GLY A 63 -7.43 1.12 -3.95
CA GLY A 63 -7.45 2.57 -4.11
C GLY A 63 -8.29 3.09 -5.28
N LEU A 64 -8.62 2.23 -6.26
CA LEU A 64 -9.54 2.58 -7.35
C LEU A 64 -10.99 2.67 -6.88
N PHE A 65 -11.41 1.86 -5.91
CA PHE A 65 -12.81 1.78 -5.49
C PHE A 65 -13.32 3.06 -4.83
N PRO A 66 -12.58 3.74 -3.92
CA PRO A 66 -12.99 5.05 -3.41
C PRO A 66 -13.18 6.09 -4.50
N LEU A 67 -12.33 6.09 -5.55
CA LEU A 67 -12.45 7.03 -6.66
C LEU A 67 -13.67 6.75 -7.53
N ILE A 68 -13.90 5.48 -7.88
CA ILE A 68 -15.02 5.07 -8.75
C ILE A 68 -16.36 5.16 -8.02
N HIS A 69 -16.37 4.92 -6.71
CA HIS A 69 -17.59 4.94 -5.89
C HIS A 69 -18.14 6.36 -5.69
N VAL A 70 -17.32 7.40 -5.82
CA VAL A 70 -17.81 8.78 -5.66
C VAL A 70 -18.60 9.20 -6.90
N GLY A 71 -19.78 9.81 -6.70
CA GLY A 71 -20.64 10.24 -7.81
C GLY A 71 -20.03 11.32 -8.71
N ARG A 72 -19.01 12.04 -8.23
CA ARG A 72 -18.25 13.07 -8.97
C ARG A 72 -16.74 12.86 -8.77
N PRO A 73 -16.13 11.88 -9.46
CA PRO A 73 -14.74 11.49 -9.23
C PRO A 73 -13.73 12.61 -9.51
N TRP A 74 -14.05 13.54 -10.42
CA TRP A 74 -13.17 14.66 -10.75
C TRP A 74 -12.94 15.64 -9.59
N PHE A 75 -13.75 15.62 -8.52
CA PHE A 75 -13.53 16.40 -7.31
C PHE A 75 -12.74 15.66 -6.21
N ALA A 76 -12.19 14.48 -6.49
CA ALA A 76 -11.44 13.70 -5.50
C ALA A 76 -10.26 14.46 -4.87
N TYR A 77 -9.67 15.42 -5.59
CA TYR A 77 -8.57 16.24 -5.08
C TYR A 77 -8.96 17.12 -3.87
N TRP A 78 -10.25 17.40 -3.65
CA TRP A 78 -10.73 18.12 -2.46
C TRP A 78 -10.64 17.31 -1.16
N LEU A 79 -10.37 16.00 -1.25
CA LEU A 79 -10.08 15.17 -0.08
C LEU A 79 -8.67 15.42 0.47
N LEU A 80 -7.77 15.99 -0.33
CA LEU A 80 -6.42 16.31 0.12
C LEU A 80 -6.38 17.67 0.83
N PRO A 81 -5.65 17.79 1.95
CA PRO A 81 -5.49 19.05 2.66
C PRO A 81 -4.46 19.92 1.93
N TYR A 82 -4.90 20.82 1.06
CA TYR A 82 -4.04 21.78 0.38
C TYR A 82 -4.61 23.20 0.48
N PRO A 83 -3.75 24.24 0.57
CA PRO A 83 -4.21 25.62 0.62
C PRO A 83 -4.89 25.99 -0.70
N ASN A 84 -6.13 26.47 -0.61
CA ASN A 84 -6.88 27.00 -1.75
C ASN A 84 -7.20 28.48 -1.54
N GLU A 85 -7.59 29.16 -2.61
CA GLU A 85 -7.95 30.59 -2.61
C GLU A 85 -9.06 30.94 -1.60
N ARG A 86 -9.85 29.96 -1.19
CA ARG A 86 -10.99 30.12 -0.28
C ARG A 86 -10.68 29.69 1.16
N ALA A 87 -9.43 29.30 1.45
CA ALA A 87 -8.99 28.74 2.74
C ALA A 87 -9.90 27.62 3.29
N LEU A 88 -10.49 26.82 2.41
CA LEU A 88 -11.37 25.70 2.78
C LEU A 88 -10.55 24.43 3.04
N TRP A 89 -10.94 23.68 4.06
CA TRP A 89 -10.27 22.44 4.48
C TRP A 89 -11.24 21.25 4.56
N PRO A 90 -10.74 20.01 4.41
CA PRO A 90 -11.52 18.80 4.67
C PRO A 90 -11.96 18.69 6.14
N ASN A 91 -13.05 17.97 6.39
CA ASN A 91 -13.49 17.67 7.75
C ASN A 91 -12.71 16.47 8.33
N PHE A 92 -11.76 16.74 9.23
CA PHE A 92 -10.92 15.74 9.87
C PHE A 92 -11.63 14.80 10.86
N LYS A 93 -12.94 14.93 11.07
CA LYS A 93 -13.73 14.00 11.89
C LYS A 93 -14.32 12.83 11.09
N SER A 94 -14.23 12.88 9.76
CA SER A 94 -14.84 11.87 8.89
C SER A 94 -13.93 10.64 8.76
N PRO A 95 -14.43 9.42 9.08
CA PRO A 95 -13.68 8.18 8.85
C PRO A 95 -13.25 7.99 7.39
N LEU A 96 -14.11 8.35 6.43
CA LEU A 96 -13.80 8.31 4.99
C LEU A 96 -12.59 9.17 4.60
N LEU A 97 -12.34 10.27 5.32
CA LEU A 97 -11.15 11.09 5.10
C LEU A 97 -9.91 10.40 5.68
N TRP A 98 -10.04 9.77 6.84
CA TRP A 98 -8.95 8.99 7.43
C TRP A 98 -8.52 7.85 6.51
N ASP A 99 -9.47 7.24 5.81
CA ASP A 99 -9.23 6.21 4.79
C ASP A 99 -8.30 6.70 3.66
N VAL A 100 -8.48 7.92 3.19
CA VAL A 100 -7.61 8.53 2.17
C VAL A 100 -6.16 8.60 2.67
N PHE A 101 -5.95 9.02 3.92
CA PHE A 101 -4.62 9.07 4.53
C PHE A 101 -4.06 7.68 4.81
N ALA A 102 -4.87 6.77 5.35
CA ALA A 102 -4.48 5.41 5.67
C ALA A 102 -4.00 4.68 4.42
N ILE A 103 -4.77 4.73 3.33
CA ILE A 103 -4.43 4.03 2.09
C ILE A 103 -3.28 4.67 1.35
N SER A 104 -3.21 6.00 1.28
CA SER A 104 -2.10 6.70 0.62
C SER A 104 -0.78 6.45 1.33
N THR A 105 -0.75 6.52 2.66
CA THR A 105 0.44 6.20 3.47
C THR A 105 0.79 4.72 3.37
N TYR A 106 -0.20 3.83 3.44
CA TYR A 106 0.00 2.39 3.29
C TYR A 106 0.58 2.03 1.92
N PHE A 107 0.00 2.53 0.84
CA PHE A 107 0.51 2.33 -0.51
C PHE A 107 1.95 2.83 -0.64
N THR A 108 2.23 4.04 -0.15
CA THR A 108 3.56 4.64 -0.25
C THR A 108 4.60 3.82 0.51
N VAL A 109 4.31 3.44 1.76
CA VAL A 109 5.22 2.64 2.59
C VAL A 109 5.43 1.25 1.98
N SER A 110 4.36 0.57 1.55
CA SER A 110 4.45 -0.75 0.92
C SER A 110 5.20 -0.72 -0.41
N ALA A 111 4.98 0.29 -1.24
CA ALA A 111 5.70 0.46 -2.51
C ALA A 111 7.19 0.72 -2.28
N VAL A 112 7.53 1.63 -1.36
CA VAL A 112 8.93 1.91 -1.01
C VAL A 112 9.59 0.66 -0.41
N PHE A 113 8.92 -0.04 0.50
CA PHE A 113 9.44 -1.26 1.12
C PHE A 113 9.71 -2.35 0.08
N PHE A 114 8.78 -2.55 -0.86
CA PHE A 114 8.93 -3.50 -1.97
C PHE A 114 10.06 -3.12 -2.93
N ILE A 115 10.14 -1.85 -3.34
CA ILE A 115 11.18 -1.34 -4.24
C ILE A 115 12.55 -1.49 -3.59
N VAL A 116 12.72 -1.03 -2.34
CA VAL A 116 13.98 -1.15 -1.60
C VAL A 116 14.38 -2.61 -1.49
N GLY A 117 13.42 -3.47 -1.12
CA GLY A 117 13.64 -4.90 -1.05
C GLY A 117 14.14 -5.50 -2.35
N LEU A 118 13.62 -5.07 -3.51
CA LEU A 118 13.98 -5.59 -4.83
C LEU A 118 15.37 -5.17 -5.33
N ILE A 119 15.99 -4.11 -4.78
CA ILE A 119 17.26 -3.57 -5.28
C ILE A 119 18.35 -4.66 -5.42
N PRO A 120 18.64 -5.50 -4.41
CA PRO A 120 19.65 -6.55 -4.53
C PRO A 120 19.26 -7.65 -5.53
N ASP A 121 17.97 -8.00 -5.61
CA ASP A 121 17.48 -9.04 -6.51
C ASP A 121 17.61 -8.61 -7.98
N ILE A 122 17.29 -7.35 -8.27
CA ILE A 122 17.44 -6.74 -9.59
C ILE A 122 18.92 -6.66 -9.97
N ALA A 123 19.81 -6.38 -9.02
CA ALA A 123 21.25 -6.37 -9.28
C ALA A 123 21.77 -7.75 -9.70
N VAL A 124 21.30 -8.83 -9.06
CA VAL A 124 21.62 -10.20 -9.48
C VAL A 124 21.04 -10.51 -10.87
N ALA A 125 19.83 -10.05 -11.17
CA ALA A 125 19.21 -10.20 -12.48
C ALA A 125 19.98 -9.43 -13.58
N ARG A 126 20.46 -8.21 -13.28
CA ARG A 126 21.32 -7.40 -14.15
C ARG A 126 22.58 -8.14 -14.56
N ASP A 127 23.25 -8.76 -13.59
CA ASP A 127 24.53 -9.44 -13.82
C ASP A 127 24.36 -10.73 -14.65
N ARG A 128 23.16 -11.32 -14.65
CA ARG A 128 22.79 -12.48 -15.49
C ARG A 128 22.16 -12.11 -16.84
N ALA A 129 21.83 -10.84 -17.08
CA ALA A 129 21.14 -10.43 -18.29
C ALA A 129 22.06 -10.48 -19.52
N LYS A 130 21.65 -11.25 -20.54
CA LYS A 130 22.40 -11.39 -21.81
C LYS A 130 22.07 -10.30 -22.83
N THR A 131 20.84 -9.78 -22.81
CA THR A 131 20.36 -8.77 -23.77
C THR A 131 20.69 -7.36 -23.29
N PHE A 132 21.16 -6.50 -24.20
CA PHE A 132 21.49 -5.10 -23.92
C PHE A 132 20.35 -4.35 -23.22
N PHE A 133 19.13 -4.41 -23.76
CA PHE A 133 17.96 -3.74 -23.18
C PHE A 133 17.64 -4.20 -21.75
N ARG A 134 17.69 -5.51 -21.47
CA ARG A 134 17.44 -6.05 -20.13
C ARG A 134 18.52 -5.60 -19.14
N LYS A 135 19.79 -5.63 -19.58
CA LYS A 135 20.92 -5.19 -18.76
C LYS A 135 20.87 -3.69 -18.47
N MET A 136 20.45 -2.87 -19.44
CA MET A 136 20.23 -1.44 -19.26
C MET A 136 19.10 -1.17 -18.26
N LEU A 137 17.94 -1.81 -18.44
CA LEU A 137 16.78 -1.65 -17.56
C LEU A 137 17.12 -2.02 -16.11
N TYR A 138 17.68 -3.23 -15.89
CA TYR A 138 18.10 -3.67 -14.56
C TYR A 138 19.30 -2.86 -14.02
N GLY A 139 20.13 -2.29 -14.90
CA GLY A 139 21.19 -1.36 -14.53
C GLY A 139 20.65 -0.10 -13.86
N VAL A 140 19.63 0.51 -14.46
CA VAL A 140 18.97 1.71 -13.91
C VAL A 140 18.20 1.37 -12.63
N THR A 141 17.42 0.29 -12.63
CA THR A 141 16.56 -0.04 -11.47
C THR A 141 17.32 -0.65 -10.29
N SER A 142 18.54 -1.16 -10.48
CA SER A 142 19.41 -1.61 -9.38
C SER A 142 20.12 -0.48 -8.64
N LEU A 143 19.97 0.78 -9.07
CA LEU A 143 20.54 1.97 -8.42
C LEU A 143 22.05 1.85 -8.11
N GLY A 144 22.80 1.15 -8.96
CA GLY A 144 24.24 0.93 -8.77
C GLY A 144 24.59 -0.01 -7.60
N TRP A 145 23.69 -0.91 -7.22
CA TRP A 145 23.97 -1.91 -6.19
C TRP A 145 25.13 -2.84 -6.61
N THR A 146 26.14 -2.95 -5.74
CA THR A 146 27.35 -3.77 -5.92
C THR A 146 27.48 -4.87 -4.86
N GLY A 147 26.69 -4.81 -3.79
CA GLY A 147 26.74 -5.78 -2.69
C GLY A 147 27.88 -5.54 -1.70
N SER A 148 28.40 -4.31 -1.61
CA SER A 148 29.42 -3.97 -0.63
C SER A 148 28.93 -4.14 0.81
N ASN A 149 29.84 -4.40 1.76
CA ASN A 149 29.49 -4.59 3.18
C ASN A 149 28.76 -3.36 3.76
N SER A 150 29.13 -2.15 3.33
CA SER A 150 28.45 -0.91 3.76
C SER A 150 27.00 -0.88 3.26
N GLN A 151 26.76 -1.21 2.00
CA GLN A 151 25.40 -1.27 1.42
C GLN A 151 24.52 -2.28 2.16
N TRP A 152 25.04 -3.47 2.48
CA TRP A 152 24.31 -4.48 3.24
C TRP A 152 23.95 -4.04 4.66
N LYS A 153 24.86 -3.36 5.36
CA LYS A 153 24.57 -2.81 6.70
C LYS A 153 23.42 -1.81 6.66
N HIS A 154 23.45 -0.85 5.74
CA HIS A 154 22.38 0.15 5.59
C HIS A 154 21.06 -0.48 5.14
N TYR A 155 21.12 -1.42 4.20
CA TYR A 155 19.93 -2.15 3.72
C TYR A 155 19.25 -2.92 4.86
N MET A 156 20.01 -3.65 5.68
CA MET A 156 19.45 -4.40 6.80
C MET A 156 18.82 -3.49 7.85
N ALA A 157 19.45 -2.34 8.15
CA ALA A 157 18.91 -1.34 9.05
C ALA A 157 17.62 -0.71 8.50
N ALA A 158 17.61 -0.33 7.22
CA ALA A 158 16.44 0.22 6.54
C ALA A 158 15.28 -0.79 6.50
N TYR A 159 15.55 -2.05 6.14
CA TYR A 159 14.55 -3.10 6.08
C TYR A 159 13.93 -3.37 7.47
N LEU A 160 14.74 -3.33 8.53
CA LEU A 160 14.25 -3.40 9.92
C LEU A 160 13.36 -2.22 10.29
N LEU A 161 13.77 -1.01 9.94
CA LEU A 161 12.97 0.19 10.19
C LEU A 161 11.64 0.15 9.45
N PHE A 162 11.63 -0.24 8.17
CA PHE A 162 10.39 -0.40 7.42
C PHE A 162 9.49 -1.49 8.00
N ALA A 163 10.04 -2.64 8.40
CA ALA A 163 9.25 -3.69 9.03
C ALA A 163 8.64 -3.23 10.37
N ALA A 164 9.40 -2.47 11.17
CA ALA A 164 8.94 -1.91 12.43
C ALA A 164 7.85 -0.85 12.25
N LEU A 165 7.91 -0.02 11.20
CA LEU A 165 6.89 0.98 10.88
C LEU A 165 5.66 0.39 10.18
N ALA A 166 5.84 -0.61 9.30
CA ALA A 166 4.76 -1.24 8.57
C ALA A 166 3.82 -2.04 9.50
N THR A 167 4.35 -2.63 10.57
CA THR A 167 3.55 -3.43 11.51
C THR A 167 2.41 -2.64 12.17
N PRO A 168 2.65 -1.51 12.88
CA PRO A 168 1.57 -0.69 13.43
C PRO A 168 0.71 -0.04 12.35
N LEU A 169 1.29 0.27 11.17
CA LEU A 169 0.55 0.84 10.05
C LEU A 169 -0.52 -0.13 9.52
N VAL A 170 -0.21 -1.43 9.38
CA VAL A 170 -1.18 -2.43 8.90
C VAL A 170 -2.36 -2.55 9.87
N ILE A 171 -2.07 -2.56 11.16
CA ILE A 171 -3.10 -2.59 12.21
C ILE A 171 -3.96 -1.34 12.12
N SER A 172 -3.34 -0.15 12.06
CA SER A 172 -4.09 1.11 12.01
C SER A 172 -4.94 1.24 10.75
N VAL A 173 -4.42 0.88 9.57
CA VAL A 173 -5.14 0.99 8.30
C VAL A 173 -6.41 0.13 8.30
N HIS A 174 -6.33 -1.12 8.79
CA HIS A 174 -7.54 -1.95 8.87
C HIS A 174 -8.53 -1.45 9.92
N SER A 175 -8.04 -0.90 11.02
CA SER A 175 -8.89 -0.28 12.05
C SER A 175 -9.61 0.95 11.51
N VAL A 176 -8.95 1.79 10.72
CA VAL A 176 -9.57 2.97 10.08
C VAL A 176 -10.67 2.56 9.12
N VAL A 177 -10.40 1.58 8.24
CA VAL A 177 -11.43 1.01 7.35
C VAL A 177 -12.59 0.40 8.14
N SER A 178 -12.31 -0.20 9.30
CA SER A 178 -13.36 -0.72 10.19
C SER A 178 -14.20 0.40 10.83
N TRP A 179 -13.60 1.57 11.09
CA TRP A 179 -14.30 2.72 11.68
C TRP A 179 -15.32 3.35 10.73
N ASP A 180 -15.20 3.16 9.41
CA ASP A 180 -16.25 3.55 8.46
C ASP A 180 -17.61 2.92 8.78
N PHE A 181 -17.59 1.70 9.34
CA PHE A 181 -18.79 0.97 9.74
C PHE A 181 -19.09 1.19 11.23
N ALA A 182 -18.08 1.09 12.10
CA ALA A 182 -18.28 1.09 13.55
C ALA A 182 -18.68 2.46 14.13
N VAL A 183 -18.36 3.57 13.45
CA VAL A 183 -18.80 4.92 13.86
C VAL A 183 -20.23 5.20 13.38
N GLY A 184 -20.80 4.32 12.55
CA GLY A 184 -22.20 4.38 12.15
C GLY A 184 -23.15 4.14 13.32
N ILE A 185 -24.37 4.68 13.21
CA ILE A 185 -25.47 4.44 14.15
C ILE A 185 -26.32 3.22 13.77
N VAL A 186 -25.94 2.52 12.69
CA VAL A 186 -26.66 1.36 12.17
C VAL A 186 -26.31 0.15 13.04
N PRO A 187 -27.32 -0.56 13.58
CA PRO A 187 -27.10 -1.72 14.46
C PRO A 187 -26.48 -2.93 13.74
#